data_AF-A0A2S8WPY3-F1
#
_entry.id   AF-A0A2S8WPY3-F1
#
_cell.length_a   1.000
_cell.length_b   1.000
_cell.length_c   1.000
_cell.angle_alpha   90.00
_cell.angle_beta   90.00
_cell.angle_gamma   90.00
#
_symmetry.space_group_name_H-M   'P 1'
#
loop_
_entity.id
_entity.type
_entity.pdbx_description
1 polymer ?
#
loop_
_entity_poly.entity_id
_entity_poly.type
_entity_poly.pdbx_seq_one_letter_code
_entity_poly.pdbx_strand_id
1 'polypeptide(L)' 'MATNDFTGSSNGSAHDQLVWEYVESLSTREIDKIITRAERRVENMAHGMLMAGRPLSLKIRKRLVQSAILRELNIRAG' A
#
# COMPACT_ATOMS: atom_id res chain seq x y z
N MET A 1 20.30 -0.66 39.13
CA MET A 1 19.20 -0.40 38.19
C MET A 1 19.82 -0.19 36.82
N ALA A 2 19.73 -1.20 35.95
CA ALA A 2 20.13 -1.10 34.56
C ALA A 2 18.83 -1.07 33.74
N THR A 3 18.51 0.11 33.22
CA THR A 3 17.46 0.34 32.23
C THR A 3 17.95 -0.27 30.91
N ASN A 4 17.68 -1.56 30.71
CA ASN A 4 17.77 -2.15 29.38
C ASN A 4 16.52 -1.73 28.61
N ASP A 5 16.67 -0.66 27.82
CA ASP A 5 15.85 -0.35 26.66
C ASP A 5 15.96 -1.48 25.64
N PHE A 6 15.32 -2.61 25.95
CA PHE A 6 14.93 -3.59 24.95
C PHE A 6 13.46 -3.35 24.61
N THR A 7 13.18 -2.17 24.06
CA THR A 7 11.88 -1.84 23.49
C THR A 7 11.72 -2.64 22.21
N GLY A 8 11.10 -3.81 22.36
CA GLY A 8 10.32 -4.51 21.34
C GLY A 8 11.02 -4.74 20.01
N SER A 9 11.65 -5.89 19.84
CA SER A 9 11.86 -6.42 18.49
C SER A 9 10.51 -6.52 17.79
N SER A 10 10.24 -5.62 16.85
CA SER A 10 9.19 -5.84 15.87
C SER A 10 9.62 -7.09 15.09
N ASN A 11 8.85 -8.17 15.21
CA ASN A 11 9.06 -9.42 14.48
C ASN A 11 8.73 -9.28 12.98
N GLY A 12 9.13 -8.18 12.34
CA GLY A 12 9.03 -7.95 10.90
C GLY A 12 10.31 -8.36 10.20
N SER A 13 10.22 -8.83 8.95
CA SER A 13 11.43 -9.01 8.14
C SER A 13 12.11 -7.65 7.94
N ALA A 14 13.42 -7.63 7.66
CA ALA A 14 14.14 -6.38 7.37
C ALA A 14 13.44 -5.55 6.26
N HIS A 15 12.75 -6.22 5.33
CA HIS A 15 11.91 -5.61 4.30
C HIS A 15 10.70 -4.88 4.89
N ASP A 16 10.00 -5.48 5.86
CA ASP A 16 8.84 -4.84 6.51
C ASP A 16 9.25 -3.59 7.30
N GLN A 17 10.45 -3.62 7.89
CA GLN A 17 11.00 -2.46 8.59
C GLN A 17 11.32 -1.31 7.61
N LEU A 18 11.92 -1.61 6.46
CA LEU A 18 12.16 -0.60 5.41
C LEU A 18 10.86 -0.01 4.86
N VAL A 19 9.84 -0.84 4.65
CA VAL A 19 8.51 -0.37 4.24
C VAL A 19 7.92 0.53 5.32
N TRP A 20 8.09 0.20 6.61
CA TRP A 20 7.59 1.05 7.68
C TRP A 20 8.29 2.40 7.76
N GLU A 21 9.61 2.39 7.76
CA GLU A 21 10.42 3.62 7.76
C GLU A 21 10.09 4.50 6.54
N TYR A 22 9.88 3.87 5.37
CA TYR A 22 9.43 4.59 4.19
C TYR A 22 8.07 5.24 4.41
N VAL A 23 7.07 4.50 4.90
CA VAL A 23 5.73 5.05 5.14
C VAL A 23 5.76 6.18 6.16
N GLU A 24 6.54 6.07 7.23
CA GLU A 24 6.70 7.12 8.24
C GLU A 24 7.36 8.38 7.67
N SER A 25 8.24 8.22 6.68
CA SER A 25 8.90 9.35 6.02
C SER A 25 8.00 10.12 5.03
N LEU A 26 6.84 9.56 4.64
CA LEU A 26 5.98 10.17 3.62
C LEU A 26 5.23 11.40 4.15
N SER A 27 5.25 12.46 3.35
CA SER A 27 4.33 13.57 3.56
C SER A 27 2.89 13.18 3.20
N THR A 28 1.90 13.86 3.79
CA THR A 28 0.47 13.68 3.43
C THR A 28 0.24 13.78 1.92
N ARG A 29 0.94 14.71 1.25
CA ARG A 29 0.86 14.90 -0.20
C ARG A 29 1.36 13.67 -0.98
N GLU A 30 2.35 12.97 -0.47
CA GLU A 30 2.87 11.76 -1.11
C GLU A 30 1.97 10.56 -0.88
N ILE A 31 1.40 10.44 0.33
CA ILE A 31 0.36 9.46 0.64
C ILE A 31 -0.83 9.61 -0.32
N ASP A 32 -1.33 10.84 -0.49
CA ASP A 32 -2.44 11.13 -1.40
C ASP A 32 -2.12 10.77 -2.85
N LYS A 33 -0.88 11.02 -3.29
CA LYS A 33 -0.41 10.64 -4.63
C LYS A 33 -0.41 9.12 -4.82
N ILE A 34 0.03 8.36 -3.83
CA ILE A 34 0.04 6.88 -3.85
C ILE A 34 -1.40 6.37 -3.94
N ILE A 35 -2.29 6.86 -3.07
CA ILE A 35 -3.71 6.48 -3.06
C ILE A 35 -4.36 6.79 -4.41
N THR A 36 -4.21 8.02 -4.90
CA THR A 36 -4.81 8.47 -6.18
C THR A 36 -4.32 7.62 -7.35
N ARG A 37 -3.03 7.25 -7.38
CA ARG A 37 -2.47 6.41 -8.43
C ARG A 37 -3.02 4.99 -8.36
N ALA A 38 -3.13 4.42 -7.16
CA ALA A 38 -3.72 3.11 -6.93
C ALA A 38 -5.19 3.08 -7.38
N GLU A 39 -5.99 4.09 -7.03
CA GLU A 39 -7.38 4.24 -7.44
C GLU A 39 -7.52 4.32 -8.97
N ARG A 40 -6.74 5.21 -9.62
CA ARG A 40 -6.76 5.37 -11.08
C ARG A 40 -6.41 4.06 -11.80
N ARG A 41 -5.45 3.29 -11.27
CA ARG A 41 -5.09 1.98 -11.83
C ARG A 41 -6.27 1.01 -11.77
N VAL A 42 -6.96 0.93 -10.63
CA VAL A 42 -8.10 0.03 -10.44
C VAL A 42 -9.30 0.49 -11.27
N GLU A 43 -9.48 1.80 -11.44
CA GLU A 43 -10.52 2.36 -12.31
C GLU A 43 -10.31 1.95 -13.77
N ASN A 44 -9.09 2.04 -14.29
CA ASN A 44 -8.77 1.58 -15.64
C ASN A 44 -9.07 0.07 -15.81
N MET A 45 -8.73 -0.75 -14.82
CA MET A 45 -9.04 -2.19 -14.84
C MET A 45 -10.55 -2.43 -14.78
N ALA A 46 -11.26 -1.72 -13.89
CA ALA A 46 -12.71 -1.82 -13.75
C ALA A 46 -13.43 -1.40 -15.03
N HIS A 47 -12.94 -0.37 -15.72
CA HIS A 47 -13.46 0.06 -17.00
C HIS A 47 -13.27 -1.02 -18.08
N GLY A 48 -12.06 -1.58 -18.21
CA GLY A 48 -11.82 -2.69 -19.16
C GLY A 48 -12.69 -3.92 -18.87
N MET A 49 -12.89 -4.25 -17.59
CA MET A 49 -13.76 -5.34 -17.16
C MET A 49 -15.24 -5.07 -17.44
N LEU A 50 -15.68 -3.83 -17.27
CA LEU A 50 -17.02 -3.39 -17.66
C LEU A 50 -17.25 -3.55 -19.16
N MET A 51 -16.30 -3.11 -19.99
CA MET A 51 -16.38 -3.25 -21.46
C MET A 51 -16.37 -4.71 -21.90
N ALA A 52 -15.71 -5.61 -21.15
CA ALA A 52 -15.74 -7.05 -21.39
C ALA A 52 -17.01 -7.75 -20.86
N GLY A 53 -18.01 -7.01 -20.36
CA GLY A 53 -19.26 -7.55 -19.82
C GLY A 53 -19.12 -8.24 -18.46
N ARG A 54 -18.02 -8.00 -17.74
CA ARG A 54 -17.70 -8.63 -16.45
C ARG A 54 -17.38 -7.57 -15.39
N PRO A 55 -18.36 -6.73 -14.98
CA PRO A 55 -18.10 -5.62 -14.07
C PRO A 55 -17.54 -6.09 -12.72
N LEU A 56 -16.56 -5.36 -12.19
CA LEU A 56 -15.99 -5.65 -10.88
C LEU A 56 -16.93 -5.16 -9.77
N SER A 57 -17.21 -6.02 -8.79
CA SER A 57 -17.95 -5.61 -7.60
C SER A 57 -17.15 -4.60 -6.76
N LEU A 58 -17.86 -3.75 -6.00
CA LEU A 58 -17.23 -2.76 -5.13
C LEU A 58 -16.24 -3.40 -4.14
N LYS A 59 -16.57 -4.59 -3.61
CA LYS A 59 -15.69 -5.36 -2.72
C LYS A 59 -14.37 -5.74 -3.39
N ILE A 60 -14.42 -6.17 -4.66
CA ILE A 60 -13.21 -6.49 -5.44
C ILE A 60 -12.42 -5.23 -5.74
N ARG A 61 -13.08 -4.14 -6.16
CA ARG A 61 -12.40 -2.85 -6.42
C ARG A 61 -11.63 -2.34 -5.20
N LYS A 62 -12.25 -2.36 -4.00
CA LYS A 62 -11.57 -1.95 -2.74
C LYS A 62 -10.33 -2.80 -2.44
N ARG A 63 -10.42 -4.13 -2.61
CA ARG A 63 -9.27 -5.03 -2.42
C ARG A 63 -8.16 -4.74 -3.41
N LEU A 64 -8.50 -4.50 -4.68
CA LEU A 64 -7.51 -4.17 -5.70
C LEU A 64 -6.80 -2.83 -5.39
N VAL A 65 -7.51 -1.84 -4.85
CA VAL A 65 -6.90 -0.56 -4.43
C VAL A 65 -5.92 -0.80 -3.31
N GLN A 66 -6.31 -1.54 -2.27
CA GLN A 66 -5.41 -1.91 -1.17
C GLN A 66 -4.16 -2.65 -1.66
N SER A 67 -4.34 -3.64 -2.54
CA SER A 67 -3.21 -4.37 -3.13
C SER A 67 -2.31 -3.47 -3.98
N ALA A 68 -2.88 -2.50 -4.70
CA ALA A 68 -2.12 -1.55 -5.50
C ALA A 68 -1.31 -0.58 -4.62
N ILE A 69 -1.88 -0.11 -3.51
CA ILE A 69 -1.18 0.71 -2.51
C ILE A 69 -0.01 -0.08 -1.92
N LEU A 70 -0.26 -1.29 -1.40
CA LEU A 70 0.77 -2.14 -0.80
C LEU A 70 1.90 -2.45 -1.80
N ARG A 71 1.55 -2.73 -3.05
CA ARG A 71 2.54 -2.95 -4.11
C ARG A 71 3.38 -1.70 -4.36
N GLU A 72 2.77 -0.53 -4.36
CA GLU A 72 3.50 0.73 -4.60
C GLU A 72 4.42 1.09 -3.43
N LEU A 73 4.00 0.83 -2.19
CA LEU A 73 4.86 0.96 -1.01
C LEU A 73 6.05 -0.01 -1.09
N ASN A 74 5.79 -1.27 -1.41
CA ASN A 74 6.86 -2.28 -1.55
C ASN A 74 7.88 -1.92 -2.61
N ILE A 75 7.47 -1.47 -3.80
CA ILE A 75 8.39 -1.11 -4.90
C ILE A 75 9.28 0.10 -4.54
N ARG A 76 8.78 1.00 -3.71
CA ARG A 76 9.49 2.24 -3.38
C ARG A 76 10.38 2.11 -2.14
N ALA A 77 10.09 1.13 -1.29
CA ALA A 77 10.89 0.84 -0.10
C ALA A 77 12.10 -0.08 -0.38
N GLY A 78 12.11 -0.83 -1.49
CA GLY A 78 13.18 -1.77 -1.84
C GLY A 78 13.11 -2.31 -3.27
#